data_AF-A0A7R9LP10-F1
#
_entry.id   AF-A0A7R9LP10-F1
#
_cell.length_a   1.000
_cell.length_b   1.000
_cell.length_c   1.000
_cell.angle_alpha   90.00
_cell.angle_beta   90.00
_cell.angle_gamma   90.00
#
_symmetry.space_group_name_H-M   'P 1'
#
loop_
_entity.id
_entity.type
_entity.pdbx_description
1 polymer ?
#
loop_
_entity_poly.entity_id
_entity_poly.type
_entity_poly.pdbx_seq_one_letter_code
_entity_poly.pdbx_strand_id
1 'polypeptide(L)'
;MAKSKDFAEFVAEYVLRQESEEVDIEDEKELEVLAKLRQRVKPIIERQESHKSSDNETVVRQRSRTRDVSTSDRVNQKETKSSDKTTEEETNKSKGKLINEEKSETGSTKFKVYVKYFQMIGIRSIGIIIISFIVSFMAESMSSLWLSDWSNDSLDTKRITDKGLRIERLGVYAITGCVRAGKVLHNAMVDHIVRAPLVYFDTTPIGRILNRFSRDMDDLDGKIMYSLQTMLLRFMGLVMSLGIISCQMPLTLLAILPIIMVYVWCQRLYIASSRQIKRIDSTSRSPIISHFSESNAGTSTIRAYGATKQFIAKSNRLIDKNNSCHYASICGNSWLTIRLDFLGNCIVLLTAVFAIAFRDTVSPGMAGLTITYALNITLILSGFVRGFSNTETFIVSIERCLELTQTPEEAEWFNDRTKPPPDWPLMGGIMFSNYSTKYRQELDLVLKNITLDVKPRERLAIVGRTGAGKSSLALGLFRLIEATDGTVSIDGIDCSTIGLHDLRSRLTVIPQEPVLFAGSLRHNLDPLDQWSDKEIWSALDADSRDDFPAPT
;
A
#
# COMPACT_ATOMS: atom_id res chain seq x y z
N MET A 1 6.67 39.32 -23.24
CA MET A 1 6.14 38.05 -22.71
C MET A 1 5.59 38.19 -21.29
N ALA A 2 4.91 39.29 -20.96
CA ALA A 2 4.24 39.52 -19.66
C ALA A 2 2.99 40.37 -19.90
N LYS A 3 2.13 39.92 -20.83
CA LYS A 3 0.90 40.66 -21.17
C LYS A 3 -0.37 39.87 -20.87
N SER A 4 -0.33 38.54 -20.82
CA SER A 4 -1.41 37.74 -20.25
C SER A 4 -1.25 37.68 -18.73
N LYS A 5 -2.29 38.12 -18.00
CA LYS A 5 -2.32 38.11 -16.54
C LYS A 5 -2.32 36.68 -16.00
N ASP A 6 -3.04 35.79 -16.66
CA ASP A 6 -3.24 34.40 -16.24
C ASP A 6 -1.97 33.57 -16.44
N PHE A 7 -1.24 33.76 -17.53
CA PHE A 7 0.05 33.10 -17.73
C PHE A 7 1.11 33.60 -16.72
N ALA A 8 1.05 34.88 -16.34
CA ALA A 8 1.95 35.43 -15.34
C ALA A 8 1.63 34.91 -13.93
N GLU A 9 0.35 34.71 -13.61
CA GLU A 9 -0.09 34.03 -12.38
C GLU A 9 0.29 32.54 -12.37
N PHE A 10 0.19 31.86 -13.52
CA PHE A 10 0.65 30.48 -13.70
C PHE A 10 2.15 30.31 -13.41
N VAL A 11 3.00 31.17 -13.98
CA VAL A 11 4.45 31.13 -13.72
C VAL A 11 4.75 31.46 -12.26
N ALA A 12 3.96 32.33 -11.61
CA ALA A 12 4.10 32.63 -10.18
C ALA A 12 3.82 31.41 -9.31
N GLU A 13 2.74 30.69 -9.58
CA GLU A 13 2.36 29.50 -8.83
C GLU A 13 3.37 28.36 -9.04
N TYR A 14 3.88 28.17 -10.26
CA TYR A 14 4.93 27.20 -10.55
C TYR A 14 6.23 27.49 -9.76
N VAL A 15 6.66 28.75 -9.73
CA VAL A 15 7.86 29.16 -8.98
C VAL A 15 7.68 28.96 -7.47
N LEU A 16 6.49 29.26 -6.92
CA LEU A 16 6.18 29.04 -5.50
C LEU A 16 6.15 27.55 -5.13
N ARG A 17 5.66 26.68 -6.01
CA ARG A 17 5.65 25.22 -5.79
C ARG A 17 7.07 24.64 -5.70
N GLN A 18 7.98 25.10 -6.56
CA GLN A 18 9.40 24.70 -6.50
C GLN A 18 10.15 25.21 -5.27
N GLU A 19 9.65 26.23 -4.55
CA GLU A 19 10.22 26.60 -3.25
C GLU A 19 9.78 25.65 -2.13
N SER A 20 8.61 25.02 -2.27
CA SER A 20 8.07 24.10 -1.27
C SER A 20 8.62 22.67 -1.37
N GLU A 21 9.09 22.29 -2.56
CA GLU A 21 9.77 21.03 -2.82
C GLU A 21 11.27 21.35 -3.02
N GLU A 22 12.14 20.98 -2.08
CA GLU A 22 13.60 21.13 -2.23
C GLU A 22 14.10 20.27 -3.42
N VAL A 23 14.02 20.79 -4.64
CA VAL A 23 14.53 20.14 -5.84
C VAL A 23 16.00 20.58 -6.03
N ASP A 24 16.93 19.62 -5.96
CA ASP A 24 18.33 19.82 -6.33
C ASP A 24 18.43 20.04 -7.85
N ILE A 25 18.67 21.28 -8.26
CA ILE A 25 18.89 21.64 -9.67
C ILE A 25 20.39 21.64 -9.93
N GLU A 26 20.88 20.66 -10.69
CA GLU A 26 22.31 20.50 -11.00
C GLU A 26 22.80 21.37 -12.19
N ASP A 27 21.89 21.93 -13.00
CA ASP A 27 22.25 22.72 -14.20
C ASP A 27 22.29 24.24 -13.91
N GLU A 28 23.48 24.83 -14.05
CA GLU A 28 23.75 26.26 -13.82
C GLU A 28 22.94 27.18 -14.75
N LYS A 29 22.58 26.71 -15.95
CA LYS A 29 21.74 27.48 -16.90
C LYS A 29 20.29 27.54 -16.47
N GLU A 30 19.76 26.47 -15.87
CA GLU A 30 18.39 26.45 -15.36
C GLU A 30 18.26 27.38 -14.15
N LEU A 31 19.28 27.41 -13.28
CA LEU A 31 19.37 28.34 -12.15
C LEU A 31 19.35 29.81 -12.60
N GLU A 32 20.07 30.14 -13.69
CA GLU A 32 20.09 31.51 -14.22
C GLU A 32 18.73 31.92 -14.80
N VAL A 33 18.04 31.00 -15.49
CA VAL A 33 16.69 31.23 -16.04
C VAL A 33 15.66 31.39 -14.90
N LEU A 34 15.71 30.54 -13.87
CA LEU A 34 14.86 30.65 -12.69
C LEU A 34 15.10 31.94 -11.92
N ALA A 35 16.34 32.40 -11.77
CA ALA A 35 16.65 33.68 -11.12
C ALA A 35 16.06 34.88 -11.90
N LYS A 36 16.12 34.84 -13.24
CA LYS A 36 15.51 35.86 -14.10
C LYS A 36 13.98 35.82 -14.05
N LEU A 37 13.37 34.64 -13.98
CA LEU A 37 11.92 34.46 -13.81
C LEU A 37 11.47 34.97 -12.43
N ARG A 38 12.20 34.65 -11.36
CA ARG A 38 11.95 35.15 -9.98
C ARG A 38 11.89 36.68 -9.94
N GLN A 39 12.85 37.37 -10.54
CA GLN A 39 12.85 38.84 -10.58
C GLN A 39 11.64 39.42 -11.30
N ARG A 40 11.14 38.75 -12.34
CA ARG A 40 9.98 39.23 -13.13
C ARG A 40 8.65 38.98 -12.44
N VAL A 41 8.54 37.93 -11.64
CA VAL A 41 7.27 37.46 -11.06
C VAL A 41 7.07 37.91 -9.60
N LYS A 42 8.15 38.31 -8.92
CA LYS A 42 8.12 38.91 -7.57
C LYS A 42 7.03 39.98 -7.33
N PRO A 43 6.83 40.99 -8.21
CA PRO A 43 5.77 41.99 -7.99
C PRO A 43 4.34 41.43 -8.11
N ILE A 44 4.14 40.26 -8.72
CA ILE A 44 2.84 39.57 -8.83
C ILE A 44 2.56 38.77 -7.56
N ILE A 45 3.59 38.09 -7.03
CA ILE A 45 3.53 37.36 -5.76
C ILE A 45 3.17 38.32 -4.60
N GLU A 46 3.83 39.48 -4.53
CA GLU A 46 3.55 40.51 -3.52
C GLU A 46 2.12 41.11 -3.65
N ARG A 47 1.53 41.12 -4.86
CA ARG A 47 0.13 41.51 -5.10
C ARG A 47 -0.88 40.44 -4.68
N GLN A 48 -0.56 39.15 -4.85
CA GLN A 48 -1.42 38.06 -4.42
C GLN A 48 -1.45 37.91 -2.89
N GLU A 49 -0.32 38.12 -2.21
CA GLU A 49 -0.26 38.12 -0.74
C GLU A 49 -1.05 39.28 -0.13
N SER A 50 -1.02 40.46 -0.76
CA SER A 50 -1.80 41.61 -0.32
C SER A 50 -3.31 41.44 -0.55
N HIS A 51 -3.76 40.83 -1.66
CA HIS A 51 -5.18 40.53 -1.88
C HIS A 51 -5.74 39.44 -0.94
N LYS A 52 -4.95 38.40 -0.60
CA LYS A 52 -5.35 37.40 0.42
C LYS A 52 -5.51 38.02 1.83
N SER A 53 -4.82 39.13 2.11
CA SER A 53 -4.97 39.85 3.38
C SER A 53 -6.25 40.70 3.43
N SER A 54 -6.68 41.28 2.30
CA SER A 54 -7.89 42.13 2.24
C SER A 54 -9.21 41.36 2.24
N ASP A 55 -9.24 40.16 1.67
CA ASP A 55 -10.45 39.31 1.64
C ASP A 55 -10.74 38.68 3.01
N ASN A 56 -9.71 38.51 3.86
CA ASN A 56 -9.88 38.04 5.24
C ASN A 56 -10.43 39.12 6.18
N GLU A 57 -10.21 40.41 5.91
CA GLU A 57 -10.77 41.51 6.74
C GLU A 57 -12.25 41.77 6.47
N THR A 58 -12.76 41.47 5.27
CA THR A 58 -14.17 41.70 4.91
C THR A 58 -15.12 40.62 5.43
N VAL A 59 -14.66 39.38 5.61
CA VAL A 59 -15.48 38.28 6.17
C VAL A 59 -15.65 38.39 7.70
N VAL A 60 -14.72 39.05 8.40
CA VAL A 60 -14.76 39.20 9.87
C VAL A 60 -15.81 40.22 10.34
N ARG A 61 -16.26 41.12 9.46
CA ARG A 61 -17.15 42.23 9.86
C ARG A 61 -18.66 41.92 9.83
N GLN A 62 -19.08 40.75 9.34
CA GLN A 62 -20.50 40.45 9.12
C GLN A 62 -21.11 39.35 9.99
N ARG A 63 -20.37 38.78 10.97
CA ARG A 63 -20.88 37.73 11.88
C ARG A 63 -21.02 38.11 13.34
N SER A 64 -20.93 39.39 13.68
CA SER A 64 -21.23 39.91 15.01
C SER A 64 -22.68 40.40 15.10
N ARG A 65 -23.66 39.48 15.07
CA ARG A 65 -25.03 39.68 15.60
C ARG A 65 -25.89 38.44 15.41
N THR A 66 -25.89 37.52 16.38
CA THR A 66 -27.12 36.97 16.98
C THR A 66 -26.79 36.13 18.22
N ARG A 67 -27.73 36.16 19.16
CA ARG A 67 -27.59 35.97 20.61
C ARG A 67 -27.57 34.51 21.07
N ASP A 68 -26.91 34.33 22.22
CA ASP A 68 -27.27 33.53 23.38
C ASP A 68 -28.58 32.73 23.34
N VAL A 69 -28.49 31.41 23.55
CA VAL A 69 -29.33 30.68 24.52
C VAL A 69 -28.48 29.58 25.17
N SER A 70 -28.47 29.59 26.49
CA SER A 70 -27.76 28.69 27.39
C SER A 70 -28.54 27.40 27.71
N THR A 71 -27.78 26.36 28.08
CA THR A 71 -28.07 25.30 29.07
C THR A 71 -29.23 24.32 28.85
N SER A 72 -28.92 23.01 28.75
CA SER A 72 -28.92 22.11 29.93
C SER A 72 -28.68 20.64 29.55
N ASP A 73 -27.74 20.03 30.26
CA ASP A 73 -27.56 18.59 30.37
C ASP A 73 -28.78 17.93 31.00
N ARG A 74 -29.30 16.86 30.37
CA ARG A 74 -30.00 15.78 31.08
C ARG A 74 -29.71 14.43 30.45
N VAL A 75 -28.90 13.66 31.17
CA VAL A 75 -28.86 12.20 31.15
C VAL A 75 -30.27 11.67 31.41
N ASN A 76 -30.76 10.79 30.55
CA ASN A 76 -31.82 9.85 30.93
C ASN A 76 -31.64 8.52 30.20
N GLN A 77 -31.15 7.54 30.94
CA GLN A 77 -31.38 6.12 30.67
C GLN A 77 -32.89 5.85 30.72
N LYS A 78 -33.41 5.21 29.67
CA LYS A 78 -34.58 4.34 29.78
C LYS A 78 -34.44 3.19 28.78
N GLU A 79 -34.14 2.03 29.33
CA GLU A 79 -34.39 0.75 28.70
C GLU A 79 -35.91 0.58 28.54
N THR A 80 -36.41 0.31 27.33
CA THR A 80 -37.49 -0.65 27.13
C THR A 80 -37.50 -1.17 25.69
N LYS A 81 -37.81 -2.47 25.59
CA LYS A 81 -37.71 -3.37 24.44
C LYS A 81 -38.63 -2.98 23.27
N SER A 82 -38.10 -3.06 22.05
CA SER A 82 -38.84 -3.53 20.87
C SER A 82 -37.83 -4.12 19.86
N SER A 83 -37.81 -5.45 19.76
CA SER A 83 -37.22 -6.20 18.65
C SER A 83 -38.03 -5.97 17.37
N ASP A 84 -37.40 -6.13 16.20
CA ASP A 84 -37.95 -6.03 14.83
C ASP A 84 -37.92 -4.67 14.08
N LYS A 85 -36.93 -3.80 14.31
CA LYS A 85 -36.64 -2.67 13.41
C LYS A 85 -35.20 -2.49 12.95
N THR A 86 -34.29 -3.41 13.30
CA THR A 86 -32.85 -3.23 13.07
C THR A 86 -32.39 -3.48 11.62
N THR A 87 -33.17 -4.14 10.77
CA THR A 87 -32.71 -4.49 9.41
C THR A 87 -32.86 -3.34 8.40
N GLU A 88 -33.86 -2.46 8.55
CA GLU A 88 -34.05 -1.32 7.63
C GLU A 88 -33.18 -0.10 8.02
N GLU A 89 -32.95 0.15 9.31
CA GLU A 89 -32.10 1.26 9.76
C GLU A 89 -30.61 1.03 9.47
N GLU A 90 -30.12 -0.21 9.48
CA GLU A 90 -28.74 -0.53 9.08
C GLU A 90 -28.52 -0.36 7.58
N THR A 91 -29.51 -0.70 6.73
CA THR A 91 -29.43 -0.45 5.28
C THR A 91 -29.48 1.04 4.92
N ASN A 92 -30.12 1.89 5.72
CA ASN A 92 -30.12 3.34 5.48
C ASN A 92 -28.88 4.05 6.03
N LYS A 93 -28.24 3.54 7.09
CA LYS A 93 -26.96 4.09 7.59
C LYS A 93 -25.77 3.79 6.68
N SER A 94 -25.82 2.74 5.85
CA SER A 94 -24.75 2.43 4.90
C SER A 94 -24.78 3.30 3.63
N LYS A 95 -25.95 3.83 3.23
CA LYS A 95 -26.10 4.64 2.00
C LYS A 95 -25.32 5.96 1.98
N GLY A 96 -24.87 6.44 3.14
CA GLY A 96 -24.18 7.73 3.27
C GLY A 96 -22.66 7.67 3.48
N LYS A 97 -22.05 6.50 3.72
CA LYS A 97 -20.60 6.41 3.90
C LYS A 97 -19.90 6.41 2.54
N LEU A 98 -19.13 7.45 2.27
CA LEU A 98 -18.30 7.56 1.06
C LEU A 98 -17.10 6.62 1.13
N ILE A 99 -16.45 6.59 2.30
CA ILE A 99 -15.27 5.79 2.55
C ILE A 99 -15.68 4.39 3.01
N ASN A 100 -15.31 3.39 2.22
CA ASN A 100 -15.47 1.99 2.63
C ASN A 100 -14.54 1.68 3.81
N GLU A 101 -15.10 1.17 4.91
CA GLU A 101 -14.32 0.64 6.03
C GLU A 101 -13.49 -0.56 5.55
N GLU A 102 -12.23 -0.64 6.00
CA GLU A 102 -11.34 -1.73 5.64
C GLU A 102 -11.94 -3.05 6.15
N LYS A 103 -12.37 -3.92 5.22
CA LYS A 103 -12.79 -5.28 5.55
C LYS A 103 -11.55 -6.05 5.98
N SER A 104 -11.28 -6.11 7.27
CA SER A 104 -10.29 -7.03 7.79
C SER A 104 -10.87 -8.44 7.69
N GLU A 105 -10.46 -9.24 6.69
CA GLU A 105 -10.87 -10.64 6.57
C GLU A 105 -10.60 -11.37 7.89
N THR A 106 -11.66 -11.94 8.46
CA THR A 106 -11.61 -12.69 9.71
C THR A 106 -11.32 -14.16 9.40
N GLY A 107 -10.06 -14.61 9.60
CA GLY A 107 -9.71 -16.01 9.42
C GLY A 107 -8.20 -16.28 9.40
N SER A 108 -7.83 -17.56 9.34
CA SER A 108 -6.47 -17.95 8.92
C SER A 108 -6.24 -17.52 7.48
N THR A 109 -5.03 -17.07 7.15
CA THR A 109 -4.66 -16.71 5.77
C THR A 109 -4.97 -17.88 4.84
N LYS A 110 -5.72 -17.61 3.77
CA LYS A 110 -6.15 -18.66 2.85
C LYS A 110 -4.88 -19.29 2.25
N PHE A 111 -4.72 -20.61 2.33
CA PHE A 111 -3.59 -21.34 1.74
C PHE A 111 -3.33 -20.97 0.26
N LYS A 112 -4.40 -20.57 -0.44
CA LYS A 112 -4.38 -20.01 -1.80
C LYS A 112 -3.40 -18.83 -1.98
N VAL A 113 -3.21 -17.99 -0.96
CA VAL A 113 -2.28 -16.84 -1.00
C VAL A 113 -0.83 -17.32 -1.08
N TYR A 114 -0.45 -18.32 -0.27
CA TYR A 114 0.87 -18.95 -0.35
C TYR A 114 1.10 -19.56 -1.74
N VAL A 115 0.11 -20.27 -2.29
CA VAL A 115 0.20 -20.87 -3.63
C VAL A 115 0.42 -19.79 -4.70
N LYS A 116 -0.35 -18.69 -4.68
CA LYS A 116 -0.15 -17.57 -5.62
C LYS A 116 1.24 -16.97 -5.50
N TYR A 117 1.74 -16.75 -4.28
CA TYR A 117 3.09 -16.21 -4.06
C TYR A 117 4.19 -17.14 -4.62
N PHE A 118 4.13 -18.44 -4.33
CA PHE A 118 5.09 -19.40 -4.89
C PHE A 118 4.98 -19.55 -6.41
N GLN A 119 3.78 -19.42 -6.98
CA GLN A 119 3.60 -19.36 -8.44
C GLN A 119 4.30 -18.14 -9.06
N MET A 120 4.25 -16.97 -8.40
CA MET A 120 4.92 -15.74 -8.87
C MET A 120 6.46 -15.85 -8.84
N ILE A 121 7.04 -16.55 -7.86
CA ILE A 121 8.48 -16.84 -7.79
C ILE A 121 8.93 -17.76 -8.95
N GLY A 122 8.04 -18.68 -9.35
CA GLY A 122 8.25 -19.64 -10.43
C GLY A 122 8.89 -20.95 -9.98
N ILE A 123 8.40 -22.06 -10.54
CA ILE A 123 8.77 -23.44 -10.17
C ILE A 123 10.26 -23.73 -10.36
N ARG A 124 10.92 -23.15 -11.37
CA ARG A 124 12.36 -23.33 -11.62
C ARG A 124 13.21 -22.72 -10.50
N SER A 125 12.88 -21.50 -10.08
CA SER A 125 13.57 -20.80 -8.99
C SER A 125 13.39 -21.56 -7.68
N ILE A 126 12.17 -22.03 -7.39
CA ILE A 126 11.86 -22.86 -6.21
C ILE A 126 12.67 -24.16 -6.24
N GLY A 127 12.73 -24.84 -7.39
CA GLY A 127 13.51 -26.07 -7.54
C GLY A 127 14.99 -25.86 -7.25
N ILE A 128 15.59 -24.79 -7.77
CA ILE A 128 16.99 -24.42 -7.50
C ILE A 128 17.20 -24.12 -6.02
N ILE A 129 16.29 -23.38 -5.38
CA ILE A 129 16.34 -23.08 -3.95
C ILE A 129 16.34 -24.40 -3.16
N ILE A 130 15.36 -25.28 -3.40
CA ILE A 130 15.25 -26.56 -2.67
C ILE A 130 16.51 -27.42 -2.86
N ILE A 131 17.00 -27.57 -4.10
CA ILE A 131 18.21 -28.34 -4.39
C ILE A 131 19.42 -27.75 -3.67
N SER A 132 19.58 -26.42 -3.72
CA SER A 132 20.66 -25.74 -3.02
C SER A 132 20.58 -25.93 -1.51
N PHE A 133 19.38 -25.94 -0.93
CA PHE A 133 19.17 -26.22 0.49
C PHE A 133 19.53 -27.66 0.85
N ILE A 134 19.14 -28.65 0.03
CA ILE A 134 19.48 -30.06 0.23
C ILE A 134 20.99 -30.27 0.14
N VAL A 135 21.67 -29.66 -0.84
CA VAL A 135 23.13 -29.76 -0.98
C VAL A 135 23.85 -29.17 0.23
N SER A 136 23.41 -28.00 0.70
CA SER A 136 23.96 -27.38 1.92
C SER A 136 23.74 -28.26 3.15
N PHE A 137 22.53 -28.81 3.29
CA PHE A 137 22.17 -29.75 4.36
C PHE A 137 23.09 -30.97 4.37
N MET A 138 23.29 -31.62 3.22
CA MET A 138 24.15 -32.79 3.10
C MET A 138 25.62 -32.46 3.41
N ALA A 139 26.11 -31.31 2.97
CA ALA A 139 27.48 -30.87 3.22
C ALA A 139 27.74 -30.59 4.71
N GLU A 140 26.78 -29.96 5.41
CA GLU A 140 26.87 -29.68 6.84
C GLU A 140 26.79 -30.98 7.67
N SER A 141 25.87 -31.88 7.31
CA SER A 141 25.79 -33.24 7.87
C SER A 141 27.13 -33.95 7.80
N MET A 142 27.69 -34.03 6.59
CA MET A 142 28.93 -34.75 6.31
C MET A 142 30.10 -34.12 7.05
N SER A 143 30.20 -32.79 7.11
CA SER A 143 31.23 -32.10 7.87
C SER A 143 31.18 -32.42 9.37
N SER A 144 29.99 -32.60 9.93
CA SER A 144 29.81 -32.84 11.36
C SER A 144 30.05 -34.30 11.76
N LEU A 145 29.64 -35.24 10.92
CA LEU A 145 29.97 -36.66 11.09
C LEU A 145 31.48 -36.88 10.90
N TRP A 146 32.07 -36.25 9.89
CA TRP A 146 33.52 -36.28 9.68
C TRP A 146 34.30 -35.74 10.88
N LEU A 147 33.83 -34.67 11.53
CA LEU A 147 34.46 -34.14 12.74
C LEU A 147 34.37 -35.13 13.91
N SER A 148 33.25 -35.85 14.05
CA SER A 148 33.10 -36.91 15.05
C SER A 148 34.04 -38.08 14.79
N ASP A 149 34.16 -38.53 13.53
CA ASP A 149 35.06 -39.61 13.15
C ASP A 149 36.52 -39.18 13.34
N TRP A 150 36.89 -37.97 12.92
CA TRP A 150 38.20 -37.39 13.16
C TRP A 150 38.53 -37.23 14.65
N SER A 151 37.54 -36.85 15.47
CA SER A 151 37.70 -36.78 16.92
C SER A 151 37.93 -38.15 17.57
N ASN A 152 37.53 -39.25 16.92
CA ASN A 152 37.81 -40.60 17.38
C ASN A 152 39.22 -41.06 16.95
N ASP A 153 39.86 -40.37 16.00
CA ASP A 153 41.11 -40.78 15.33
C ASP A 153 42.34 -39.92 15.71
N SER A 154 42.33 -39.23 16.85
CA SER A 154 43.39 -38.28 17.20
C SER A 154 44.73 -38.93 17.66
N LEU A 155 45.52 -39.39 16.69
CA LEU A 155 46.99 -39.32 16.63
C LEU A 155 47.45 -39.17 15.16
N ASP A 156 47.07 -38.10 14.44
CA ASP A 156 48.00 -37.31 13.60
C ASP A 156 47.36 -36.10 12.91
N THR A 157 48.19 -35.11 12.55
CA THR A 157 47.81 -33.74 12.18
C THR A 157 47.86 -33.49 10.67
N LYS A 158 46.74 -33.05 10.04
CA LYS A 158 46.62 -31.96 9.02
C LYS A 158 45.41 -32.14 8.09
N ARG A 159 44.48 -31.18 8.12
CA ARG A 159 44.02 -30.35 6.98
C ARG A 159 42.80 -29.51 7.37
N ILE A 160 42.91 -28.20 7.22
CA ILE A 160 41.82 -27.23 7.31
C ILE A 160 41.46 -26.84 5.88
N THR A 161 40.18 -26.75 5.54
CA THR A 161 39.73 -26.16 4.27
C THR A 161 38.59 -25.18 4.51
N ASP A 162 38.67 -24.12 3.72
CA ASP A 162 38.13 -22.77 3.82
C ASP A 162 36.58 -22.67 3.72
N LYS A 163 35.98 -21.73 4.46
CA LYS A 163 34.52 -21.55 4.65
C LYS A 163 33.97 -20.20 4.12
N GLY A 164 34.65 -19.53 3.18
CA GLY A 164 34.20 -18.22 2.67
C GLY A 164 33.12 -18.24 1.56
N LEU A 165 33.13 -19.20 0.63
CA LEU A 165 32.38 -19.06 -0.63
C LEU A 165 30.96 -19.69 -0.69
N ARG A 166 30.54 -20.41 0.35
CA ARG A 166 29.28 -21.19 0.31
C ARG A 166 28.04 -20.43 0.77
N ILE A 167 28.21 -19.33 1.49
CA ILE A 167 27.11 -18.51 2.02
C ILE A 167 26.69 -17.43 1.00
N GLU A 168 27.59 -16.99 0.11
CA GLU A 168 27.30 -15.95 -0.88
C GLU A 168 26.39 -16.40 -2.03
N ARG A 169 26.46 -17.67 -2.46
CA ARG A 169 25.66 -18.15 -3.60
C ARG A 169 24.20 -18.47 -3.25
N LEU A 170 23.86 -18.66 -1.97
CA LEU A 170 22.49 -18.95 -1.53
C LEU A 170 21.59 -17.71 -1.44
N GLY A 171 22.17 -16.54 -1.09
CA GLY A 171 21.43 -15.29 -1.04
C GLY A 171 20.96 -14.84 -2.43
N VAL A 172 21.84 -14.95 -3.43
CA VAL A 172 21.58 -14.41 -4.78
C VAL A 172 20.38 -15.09 -5.47
N TYR A 173 20.16 -16.40 -5.29
CA TYR A 173 19.03 -17.10 -5.92
C TYR A 173 17.68 -16.88 -5.21
N ALA A 174 17.67 -16.73 -3.88
CA ALA A 174 16.46 -16.35 -3.15
C ALA A 174 16.07 -14.89 -3.44
N ILE A 175 17.06 -14.00 -3.50
CA ILE A 175 16.88 -12.59 -3.84
C ILE A 175 16.34 -12.44 -5.27
N THR A 176 16.90 -13.16 -6.26
CA THR A 176 16.42 -13.05 -7.66
C THR A 176 14.99 -13.58 -7.86
N GLY A 177 14.57 -14.62 -7.13
CA GLY A 177 13.19 -15.12 -7.15
C GLY A 177 12.18 -14.15 -6.50
N CYS A 178 12.55 -13.54 -5.37
CA CYS A 178 11.71 -12.58 -4.67
C CYS A 178 11.60 -11.24 -5.42
N VAL A 179 12.71 -10.72 -5.98
CA VAL A 179 12.69 -9.52 -6.83
C VAL A 179 11.80 -9.73 -8.05
N ARG A 180 11.77 -10.95 -8.61
CA ARG A 180 10.83 -11.29 -9.69
C ARG A 180 9.38 -11.26 -9.20
N ALA A 181 9.07 -11.86 -8.05
CA ALA A 181 7.72 -11.85 -7.49
C ALA A 181 7.24 -10.43 -7.14
N GLY A 182 8.09 -9.62 -6.50
CA GLY A 182 7.85 -8.21 -6.21
C GLY A 182 7.59 -7.40 -7.48
N LYS A 183 8.43 -7.56 -8.51
CA LYS A 183 8.24 -6.89 -9.82
C LYS A 183 6.94 -7.30 -10.51
N VAL A 184 6.60 -8.59 -10.53
CA VAL A 184 5.35 -9.08 -11.13
C VAL A 184 4.14 -8.52 -10.39
N LEU A 185 4.14 -8.55 -9.06
CA LEU A 185 3.04 -8.03 -8.26
C LEU A 185 2.93 -6.51 -8.36
N HIS A 186 4.06 -5.79 -8.34
CA HIS A 186 4.11 -4.33 -8.50
C HIS A 186 3.52 -3.92 -9.84
N ASN A 187 3.99 -4.51 -10.93
CA ASN A 187 3.50 -4.20 -12.27
C ASN A 187 2.01 -4.52 -12.40
N ALA A 188 1.55 -5.66 -11.85
CA ALA A 188 0.12 -5.99 -11.86
C ALA A 188 -0.71 -4.97 -11.06
N MET A 189 -0.21 -4.50 -9.90
CA MET A 189 -0.87 -3.46 -9.12
C MET A 189 -0.94 -2.12 -9.85
N VAL A 190 0.16 -1.69 -10.48
CA VAL A 190 0.19 -0.46 -11.30
C VAL A 190 -0.79 -0.56 -12.45
N ASP A 191 -0.81 -1.71 -13.13
CA ASP A 191 -1.66 -1.93 -14.28
C ASP A 191 -3.16 -1.84 -13.94
N HIS A 192 -3.58 -2.43 -12.82
CA HIS A 192 -4.97 -2.40 -12.37
C HIS A 192 -5.37 -1.06 -11.75
N ILE A 193 -4.46 -0.38 -11.04
CA ILE A 193 -4.80 0.92 -10.42
C ILE A 193 -4.97 2.02 -11.46
N VAL A 194 -4.14 2.03 -12.52
CA VAL A 194 -4.26 3.00 -13.62
C VAL A 194 -5.53 2.78 -14.44
N ARG A 195 -6.04 1.54 -14.48
CA ARG A 195 -7.32 1.19 -15.11
C ARG A 195 -8.52 1.28 -14.18
N ALA A 196 -8.34 1.64 -12.91
CA ALA A 196 -9.46 1.72 -11.97
C ALA A 196 -10.37 2.92 -12.32
N PRO A 197 -11.70 2.77 -12.24
CA PRO A 197 -12.63 3.86 -12.51
C PRO A 197 -12.51 4.96 -11.45
N LEU A 198 -12.88 6.20 -11.80
CA LEU A 198 -12.79 7.37 -10.89
C LEU A 198 -13.49 7.13 -9.53
N VAL A 199 -14.62 6.42 -9.55
CA VAL A 199 -15.40 6.03 -8.36
C VAL A 199 -14.58 5.23 -7.34
N TYR A 200 -13.59 4.46 -7.80
CA TYR A 200 -12.68 3.74 -6.91
C TYR A 200 -11.84 4.69 -6.05
N PHE A 201 -11.35 5.79 -6.65
CA PHE A 201 -10.55 6.80 -5.96
C PHE A 201 -11.38 7.69 -5.02
N ASP A 202 -12.65 7.92 -5.34
CA ASP A 202 -13.58 8.64 -4.45
C ASP A 202 -13.93 7.82 -3.19
N THR A 203 -13.99 6.49 -3.32
CA THR A 203 -14.40 5.58 -2.24
C THR A 203 -13.23 5.02 -1.43
N THR A 204 -12.02 5.04 -2.01
CA THR A 204 -10.81 4.49 -1.42
C THR A 204 -9.84 5.62 -1.03
N PRO A 205 -9.52 5.77 0.27
CA PRO A 205 -8.58 6.78 0.70
C PRO A 205 -7.21 6.62 0.03
N ILE A 206 -6.64 7.72 -0.48
CA ILE A 206 -5.32 7.71 -1.16
C ILE A 206 -4.21 7.10 -0.29
N GLY A 207 -4.25 7.35 1.03
CA GLY A 207 -3.30 6.77 1.98
C GLY A 207 -3.35 5.24 2.06
N ARG A 208 -4.49 4.61 1.73
CA ARG A 208 -4.60 3.15 1.64
C ARG A 208 -3.85 2.62 0.43
N ILE A 209 -4.00 3.25 -0.72
CA ILE A 209 -3.28 2.88 -1.95
C ILE A 209 -1.77 3.07 -1.73
N LEU A 210 -1.37 4.21 -1.16
CA LEU A 210 0.03 4.52 -0.88
C LEU A 210 0.67 3.52 0.09
N ASN A 211 -0.03 3.12 1.16
CA ASN A 211 0.47 2.10 2.09
C ASN A 211 0.72 0.74 1.41
N ARG A 212 -0.10 0.38 0.42
CA ARG A 212 0.08 -0.87 -0.34
C ARG A 212 1.32 -0.81 -1.25
N PHE A 213 1.57 0.34 -1.89
CA PHE A 213 2.77 0.54 -2.73
C PHE A 213 4.06 0.77 -1.95
N SER A 214 3.98 1.23 -0.70
CA SER A 214 5.14 1.51 0.15
C SER A 214 5.40 0.40 1.15
N ARG A 215 4.63 0.35 2.25
CA ARG A 215 4.87 -0.55 3.38
C ARG A 215 4.62 -2.02 3.05
N ASP A 216 3.51 -2.32 2.38
CA ASP A 216 3.19 -3.73 2.07
C ASP A 216 4.18 -4.31 1.03
N MET A 217 4.67 -3.48 0.11
CA MET A 217 5.76 -3.86 -0.80
C MET A 217 7.12 -4.00 -0.10
N ASP A 218 7.47 -3.09 0.82
CA ASP A 218 8.69 -3.22 1.64
C ASP A 218 8.69 -4.52 2.48
N ASP A 219 7.52 -4.88 3.04
CA ASP A 219 7.35 -6.15 3.74
C ASP A 219 7.61 -7.34 2.81
N LEU A 220 7.13 -7.28 1.56
CA LEU A 220 7.30 -8.33 0.55
C LEU A 220 8.76 -8.46 0.09
N ASP A 221 9.38 -7.35 -0.26
CA ASP A 221 10.72 -7.32 -0.86
C ASP A 221 11.80 -7.69 0.16
N GLY A 222 11.69 -7.20 1.40
CA GLY A 222 12.72 -7.42 2.43
C GLY A 222 12.35 -8.46 3.48
N LYS A 223 11.21 -8.27 4.16
CA LYS A 223 10.92 -8.99 5.41
C LYS A 223 10.47 -10.43 5.20
N ILE A 224 9.66 -10.68 4.18
CA ILE A 224 9.20 -12.04 3.82
C ILE A 224 10.37 -12.92 3.41
N MET A 225 11.28 -12.39 2.60
CA MET A 225 12.47 -13.12 2.16
C MET A 225 13.32 -13.55 3.35
N TYR A 226 13.69 -12.60 4.22
CA TYR A 226 14.48 -12.90 5.40
C TYR A 226 13.77 -13.90 6.33
N SER A 227 12.46 -13.74 6.53
CA SER A 227 11.67 -14.61 7.38
C SER A 227 11.56 -16.04 6.82
N LEU A 228 11.32 -16.20 5.51
CA LEU A 228 11.26 -17.51 4.86
C LEU A 228 12.63 -18.20 4.86
N GLN A 229 13.69 -17.47 4.55
CA GLN A 229 15.06 -17.99 4.56
C GLN A 229 15.45 -18.49 5.95
N THR A 230 15.25 -17.65 6.98
CA THR A 230 15.56 -18.02 8.36
C THR A 230 14.67 -19.18 8.82
N MET A 231 13.38 -19.19 8.50
CA MET A 231 12.49 -20.30 8.83
C MET A 231 12.94 -21.62 8.18
N LEU A 232 13.31 -21.59 6.89
CA LEU A 232 13.75 -22.78 6.17
C LEU A 232 15.09 -23.31 6.69
N LEU A 233 16.06 -22.42 6.96
CA LEU A 233 17.33 -22.79 7.60
C LEU A 233 17.10 -23.43 8.98
N ARG A 234 16.21 -22.86 9.80
CA ARG A 234 15.89 -23.41 11.13
C ARG A 234 15.16 -24.75 11.01
N PHE A 235 14.26 -24.90 10.06
CA PHE A 235 13.58 -26.18 9.80
C PHE A 235 14.59 -27.28 9.41
N MET A 236 15.49 -26.98 8.48
CA MET A 236 16.53 -27.92 8.07
C MET A 236 17.48 -28.27 9.21
N GLY A 237 17.89 -27.27 10.01
CA GLY A 237 18.68 -27.49 11.24
C GLY A 237 17.95 -28.37 12.26
N LEU A 238 16.63 -28.26 12.38
CA LEU A 238 15.84 -29.10 13.28
C LEU A 238 15.82 -30.56 12.79
N VAL A 239 15.57 -30.76 11.49
CA VAL A 239 15.62 -32.09 10.86
C VAL A 239 17.01 -32.70 11.00
N MET A 240 18.06 -31.90 10.85
CA MET A 240 19.45 -32.32 11.09
C MET A 240 19.69 -32.81 12.51
N SER A 241 19.40 -31.96 13.50
CA SER A 241 19.63 -32.31 14.91
C SER A 241 18.86 -33.55 15.31
N LEU A 242 17.58 -33.65 14.90
CA LEU A 242 16.76 -34.82 15.19
C LEU A 242 17.24 -36.07 14.45
N GLY A 243 17.69 -35.93 13.20
CA GLY A 243 18.25 -37.02 12.40
C GLY A 243 19.50 -37.63 13.03
N ILE A 244 20.46 -36.78 13.43
CA ILE A 244 21.68 -37.23 14.13
C ILE A 244 21.32 -37.89 15.46
N ILE A 245 20.47 -37.28 16.29
CA ILE A 245 20.04 -37.89 17.55
C ILE A 245 19.37 -39.25 17.32
N SER A 246 18.55 -39.38 16.26
CA SER A 246 17.83 -40.62 15.94
C SER A 246 18.76 -41.72 15.41
N CYS A 247 19.76 -41.38 14.60
CA CYS A 247 20.72 -42.34 14.06
C CYS A 247 21.68 -42.85 15.14
N GLN A 248 22.17 -41.96 16.02
CA GLN A 248 23.11 -42.33 17.07
C GLN A 248 22.45 -42.97 18.30
N MET A 249 21.25 -42.49 18.68
CA MET A 249 20.54 -42.96 19.86
C MET A 249 19.03 -43.10 19.57
N PRO A 250 18.60 -44.18 18.88
CA PRO A 250 17.21 -44.34 18.45
C PRO A 250 16.20 -44.41 19.59
N LEU A 251 16.60 -44.91 20.76
CA LEU A 251 15.74 -44.99 21.96
C LEU A 251 15.37 -43.60 22.52
N THR A 252 16.21 -42.59 22.32
CA THR A 252 15.93 -41.20 22.71
C THR A 252 14.73 -40.62 21.96
N LEU A 253 14.46 -41.08 20.74
CA LEU A 253 13.34 -40.60 19.93
C LEU A 253 11.98 -40.89 20.59
N LEU A 254 11.85 -42.07 21.21
CA LEU A 254 10.65 -42.44 21.95
C LEU A 254 10.42 -41.51 23.15
N ALA A 255 11.50 -41.08 23.81
CA ALA A 255 11.46 -40.14 24.94
C ALA A 255 11.16 -38.69 24.50
N ILE A 256 11.45 -38.33 23.24
CA ILE A 256 11.17 -37.00 22.68
C ILE A 256 9.70 -36.85 22.23
N LEU A 257 8.98 -37.93 21.91
CA LEU A 257 7.60 -37.87 21.44
C LEU A 257 6.62 -37.12 22.39
N PRO A 258 6.63 -37.35 23.72
CA PRO A 258 5.80 -36.57 24.63
C PRO A 258 6.14 -35.06 24.62
N ILE A 259 7.41 -34.73 24.48
CA ILE A 259 7.89 -33.33 24.41
C ILE A 259 7.36 -32.65 23.13
N ILE A 260 7.34 -33.38 22.00
CA ILE A 260 6.76 -32.89 20.74
C ILE A 260 5.26 -32.59 20.89
N MET A 261 4.50 -33.42 21.62
CA MET A 261 3.08 -33.15 21.86
C MET A 261 2.86 -31.85 22.64
N VAL A 262 3.62 -31.63 23.71
CA VAL A 262 3.58 -30.39 24.49
C VAL A 262 4.01 -29.20 23.65
N TYR A 263 5.02 -29.37 22.80
CA TYR A 263 5.47 -28.34 21.85
C TYR A 263 4.35 -27.91 20.90
N VAL A 264 3.70 -28.86 20.23
CA VAL A 264 2.60 -28.57 19.29
C VAL A 264 1.45 -27.86 20.01
N TRP A 265 1.15 -28.25 21.25
CA TRP A 265 0.14 -27.57 22.06
C TRP A 265 0.51 -26.12 22.37
N CYS A 266 1.73 -25.85 22.85
CA CYS A 266 2.25 -24.51 23.09
C CYS A 266 2.24 -23.65 21.82
N GLN A 267 2.65 -24.23 20.69
CA GLN A 267 2.67 -23.55 19.39
C GLN A 267 1.26 -23.11 18.97
N ARG A 268 0.26 -24.00 19.05
CA ARG A 268 -1.12 -23.67 18.68
C ARG A 268 -1.70 -22.54 19.54
N LEU A 269 -1.48 -22.60 20.85
CA LEU A 269 -1.93 -21.57 21.78
C LEU A 269 -1.29 -20.20 21.50
N TYR A 270 0.02 -20.19 21.24
CA TYR A 270 0.76 -18.98 20.91
C TYR A 270 0.30 -18.36 19.60
N ILE A 271 0.19 -19.16 18.54
CA ILE A 271 -0.20 -18.66 17.20
C ILE A 271 -1.59 -18.02 17.24
N ALA A 272 -2.55 -18.64 17.94
CA ALA A 272 -3.89 -18.09 18.08
C ALA A 272 -3.88 -16.74 18.79
N SER A 273 -3.18 -16.63 19.92
CA SER A 273 -3.10 -15.40 20.73
C SER A 273 -2.28 -14.30 20.04
N SER A 274 -1.09 -14.64 19.54
CA SER A 274 -0.16 -13.70 18.88
C SER A 274 -0.81 -13.01 17.67
N ARG A 275 -1.61 -13.75 16.90
CA ARG A 275 -2.35 -13.21 15.75
C ARG A 275 -3.33 -12.11 16.16
N GLN A 276 -4.11 -12.32 17.20
CA GLN A 276 -5.07 -11.32 17.68
C GLN A 276 -4.36 -10.10 18.26
N ILE A 277 -3.29 -10.31 19.04
CA ILE A 277 -2.49 -9.21 19.59
C ILE A 277 -1.88 -8.37 18.46
N LYS A 278 -1.28 -9.00 17.44
CA LYS A 278 -0.73 -8.32 16.26
C LYS A 278 -1.80 -7.56 15.48
N ARG A 279 -3.02 -8.10 15.37
CA ARG A 279 -4.15 -7.42 14.73
C ARG A 279 -4.53 -6.16 15.49
N ILE A 280 -4.68 -6.25 16.81
CA ILE A 280 -5.02 -5.10 17.66
C ILE A 280 -3.90 -4.05 17.56
N ASP A 281 -2.64 -4.44 17.68
CA ASP A 281 -1.46 -3.56 17.55
C ASP A 281 -1.44 -2.82 16.20
N SER A 282 -1.70 -3.53 15.09
CA SER A 282 -1.78 -2.90 13.77
C SER A 282 -2.93 -1.89 13.68
N THR A 283 -4.10 -2.23 14.23
CA THR A 283 -5.28 -1.34 14.17
C THR A 283 -5.18 -0.14 15.12
N SER A 284 -4.48 -0.26 16.26
CA SER A 284 -4.27 0.86 17.19
C SER A 284 -3.29 1.91 16.66
N ARG A 285 -2.43 1.54 15.70
CA ARG A 285 -1.44 2.45 15.11
C ARG A 285 -2.06 3.47 14.14
N SER A 286 -3.09 3.10 13.39
CA SER A 286 -3.69 3.97 12.36
C SER A 286 -4.24 5.30 12.94
N PRO A 287 -5.00 5.31 14.04
CA PRO A 287 -5.48 6.54 14.67
C PRO A 287 -4.38 7.53 15.08
N ILE A 288 -3.18 7.05 15.44
CA ILE A 288 -2.05 7.92 15.80
C ILE A 288 -1.60 8.73 14.58
N ILE A 289 -1.44 8.07 13.43
CA ILE A 289 -1.03 8.70 12.17
C ILE A 289 -2.11 9.67 11.68
N SER A 290 -3.38 9.27 11.74
CA SER A 290 -4.49 10.15 11.35
C SER A 290 -4.57 11.39 12.23
N HIS A 291 -4.45 11.23 13.56
CA HIS A 291 -4.43 12.36 14.49
C HIS A 291 -3.25 13.30 14.22
N PHE A 292 -2.08 12.77 13.89
CA PHE A 292 -0.91 13.57 13.53
C PHE A 292 -1.13 14.37 12.25
N SER A 293 -1.66 13.75 11.19
CA SER A 293 -1.95 14.41 9.91
C SER A 293 -3.01 15.49 10.06
N GLU A 294 -4.11 15.20 10.77
CA GLU A 294 -5.18 16.16 11.08
C GLU A 294 -4.65 17.34 11.91
N SER A 295 -3.81 17.06 12.91
CA SER A 295 -3.18 18.11 13.73
C SER A 295 -2.26 19.00 12.91
N ASN A 296 -1.48 18.41 11.99
CA ASN A 296 -0.55 19.18 11.15
C ASN A 296 -1.32 20.13 10.21
N ALA A 297 -2.34 19.61 9.51
CA ALA A 297 -3.21 20.42 8.66
C ALA A 297 -3.99 21.50 9.44
N GLY A 298 -4.42 21.18 10.66
CA GLY A 298 -5.19 22.06 11.53
C GLY A 298 -4.38 22.95 12.47
N THR A 299 -3.06 23.06 12.31
CA THR A 299 -2.17 23.70 13.32
C THR A 299 -2.58 25.13 13.68
N SER A 300 -2.92 25.95 12.67
CA SER A 300 -3.37 27.34 12.88
C SER A 300 -4.67 27.40 13.69
N THR A 301 -5.62 26.53 13.36
CA THR A 301 -6.92 26.41 14.03
C THR A 301 -6.74 25.97 15.48
N ILE A 302 -5.96 24.93 15.74
CA ILE A 302 -5.71 24.42 17.11
C ILE A 302 -5.12 25.50 18.01
N ARG A 303 -4.16 26.28 17.48
CA ARG A 303 -3.53 27.39 18.20
C ARG A 303 -4.51 28.55 18.42
N ALA A 304 -5.29 28.92 17.41
CA ALA A 304 -6.29 29.99 17.51
C ALA A 304 -7.34 29.73 18.59
N TYR A 305 -7.78 28.46 18.73
CA TYR A 305 -8.74 28.06 19.76
C TYR A 305 -8.10 27.69 21.12
N GLY A 306 -6.77 27.77 21.26
CA GLY A 306 -6.08 27.40 22.50
C GLY A 306 -6.21 25.92 22.90
N ALA A 307 -6.54 25.03 21.95
CA ALA A 307 -6.90 23.64 22.20
C ALA A 307 -5.68 22.68 22.29
N THR A 308 -4.45 23.21 22.26
CA THR A 308 -3.20 22.42 22.20
C THR A 308 -3.12 21.34 23.29
N LYS A 309 -3.49 21.66 24.54
CA LYS A 309 -3.46 20.68 25.64
C LYS A 309 -4.39 19.50 25.42
N GLN A 310 -5.57 19.73 24.82
CA GLN A 310 -6.54 18.67 24.53
C GLN A 310 -6.01 17.73 23.44
N PHE A 311 -5.39 18.29 22.39
CA PHE A 311 -4.76 17.51 21.32
C PHE A 311 -3.56 16.70 21.82
N ILE A 312 -2.72 17.26 22.70
CA ILE A 312 -1.62 16.51 23.34
C ILE A 312 -2.16 15.35 24.18
N ALA A 313 -3.18 15.59 25.02
CA ALA A 313 -3.78 14.55 25.84
C ALA A 313 -4.40 13.42 24.99
N LYS A 314 -5.07 13.77 23.89
CA LYS A 314 -5.60 12.81 22.93
C LYS A 314 -4.49 11.99 22.27
N SER A 315 -3.39 12.64 21.85
CA SER A 315 -2.22 11.98 21.28
C SER A 315 -1.62 10.96 22.25
N ASN A 316 -1.37 11.36 23.50
CA ASN A 316 -0.82 10.47 24.53
C ASN A 316 -1.73 9.25 24.75
N ARG A 317 -3.05 9.43 24.86
CA ARG A 317 -4.00 8.33 25.02
C ARG A 317 -3.96 7.33 23.86
N LEU A 318 -3.80 7.81 22.62
CA LEU A 318 -3.68 6.94 21.44
C LEU A 318 -2.37 6.15 21.47
N ILE A 319 -1.26 6.80 21.84
CA ILE A 319 0.06 6.16 21.99
C ILE A 319 0.03 5.12 23.11
N ASP A 320 -0.54 5.44 24.28
CA ASP A 320 -0.64 4.51 25.43
C ASP A 320 -1.43 3.25 25.07
N LYS A 321 -2.53 3.40 24.33
CA LYS A 321 -3.31 2.26 23.84
C LYS A 321 -2.47 1.37 22.92
N ASN A 322 -1.73 1.96 21.99
CA ASN A 322 -0.86 1.22 21.08
C ASN A 322 0.28 0.52 21.84
N ASN A 323 0.94 1.24 22.75
CA ASN A 323 2.02 0.70 23.58
C ASN A 323 1.54 -0.47 24.45
N SER A 324 0.33 -0.41 25.01
CA SER A 324 -0.24 -1.51 25.79
C SER A 324 -0.42 -2.78 24.94
N CYS A 325 -0.83 -2.63 23.68
CA CYS A 325 -0.98 -3.75 22.74
C CYS A 325 0.39 -4.31 22.31
N HIS A 326 1.32 -3.42 21.99
CA HIS A 326 2.69 -3.77 21.64
C HIS A 326 3.39 -4.53 22.78
N TYR A 327 3.22 -4.05 24.02
CA TYR A 327 3.76 -4.69 25.22
C TYR A 327 3.21 -6.09 25.42
N ALA A 328 1.90 -6.31 25.19
CA ALA A 328 1.31 -7.64 25.23
C ALA A 328 1.94 -8.58 24.18
N SER A 329 2.31 -8.06 23.00
CA SER A 329 3.01 -8.82 21.95
C SER A 329 4.39 -9.28 22.41
N ILE A 330 5.16 -8.37 23.04
CA ILE A 330 6.48 -8.68 23.62
C ILE A 330 6.33 -9.74 24.71
N CYS A 331 5.38 -9.57 25.63
CA CYS A 331 5.12 -10.54 26.70
C CYS A 331 4.74 -11.92 26.16
N GLY A 332 3.90 -11.98 25.12
CA GLY A 332 3.55 -13.24 24.46
C GLY A 332 4.77 -13.93 23.83
N ASN A 333 5.67 -13.18 23.21
CA ASN A 333 6.92 -13.70 22.65
C ASN A 333 7.86 -14.24 23.75
N SER A 334 8.01 -13.51 24.85
CA SER A 334 8.78 -13.95 26.02
C SER A 334 8.20 -15.22 26.63
N TRP A 335 6.88 -15.30 26.79
CA TRP A 335 6.19 -16.49 27.29
C TRP A 335 6.51 -17.72 26.44
N LEU A 336 6.41 -17.60 25.11
CA LEU A 336 6.74 -18.70 24.21
C LEU A 336 8.21 -19.10 24.36
N THR A 337 9.12 -18.13 24.33
CA THR A 337 10.56 -18.37 24.41
C THR A 337 10.92 -19.17 25.65
N ILE A 338 10.44 -18.75 26.83
CA ILE A 338 10.70 -19.46 28.10
C ILE A 338 10.19 -20.90 28.06
N ARG A 339 8.99 -21.15 27.50
CA ARG A 339 8.43 -22.50 27.40
C ARG A 339 9.20 -23.38 26.43
N LEU A 340 9.58 -22.85 25.28
CA LEU A 340 10.37 -23.58 24.28
C LEU A 340 11.78 -23.89 24.81
N ASP A 341 12.39 -22.94 25.52
CA ASP A 341 13.71 -23.14 26.12
C ASP A 341 13.67 -24.24 27.20
N PHE A 342 12.62 -24.26 28.02
CA PHE A 342 12.40 -25.32 29.00
C PHE A 342 12.25 -26.71 28.34
N LEU A 343 11.46 -26.82 27.26
CA LEU A 343 11.31 -28.08 26.52
C LEU A 343 12.62 -28.52 25.85
N GLY A 344 13.37 -27.58 25.28
CA GLY A 344 14.69 -27.85 24.70
C GLY A 344 15.68 -28.36 25.76
N ASN A 345 15.70 -27.75 26.95
CA ASN A 345 16.53 -28.24 28.06
C ASN A 345 16.12 -29.63 28.55
N CYS A 346 14.83 -30.00 28.47
CA CYS A 346 14.39 -31.37 28.74
C CYS A 346 14.96 -32.36 27.71
N ILE A 347 15.01 -31.99 26.42
CA ILE A 347 15.63 -32.81 25.37
C ILE A 347 17.13 -32.98 25.63
N VAL A 348 17.83 -31.90 26.01
CA VAL A 348 19.25 -31.95 26.37
C VAL A 348 19.49 -32.88 27.56
N LEU A 349 18.68 -32.76 28.62
CA LEU A 349 18.78 -33.61 29.81
C LEU A 349 18.58 -35.08 29.45
N LEU A 350 17.54 -35.41 28.69
CA LEU A 350 17.28 -36.78 28.25
C LEU A 350 18.45 -37.30 27.42
N THR A 351 18.92 -36.52 26.45
CA THR A 351 20.05 -36.89 25.59
C THR A 351 21.32 -37.16 26.41
N ALA A 352 21.61 -36.35 27.43
CA ALA A 352 22.75 -36.55 28.32
C ALA A 352 22.60 -37.82 29.18
N VAL A 353 21.42 -38.07 29.73
CA VAL A 353 21.14 -39.29 30.51
C VAL A 353 21.29 -40.54 29.64
N PHE A 354 20.77 -40.52 28.41
CA PHE A 354 20.91 -41.64 27.48
C PHE A 354 22.35 -41.82 26.98
N ALA A 355 23.11 -40.73 26.78
CA ALA A 355 24.53 -40.81 26.45
C ALA A 355 25.33 -41.52 27.55
N ILE A 356 24.98 -41.31 28.82
CA ILE A 356 25.62 -41.98 29.97
C ILE A 356 25.12 -43.43 30.09
N ALA A 357 23.82 -43.67 29.93
CA ALA A 357 23.23 -45.01 30.02
C ALA A 357 23.77 -45.96 28.94
N PHE A 358 24.09 -45.44 27.75
CA PHE A 358 24.64 -46.17 26.62
C PHE A 358 26.14 -45.94 26.40
N ARG A 359 26.87 -45.50 27.44
CA ARG A 359 28.30 -45.17 27.35
C ARG A 359 29.18 -46.32 26.83
N ASP A 360 28.75 -47.56 27.05
CA ASP A 360 29.50 -48.76 26.64
C ASP A 360 29.27 -49.11 25.16
N THR A 361 28.26 -48.49 24.53
CA THR A 361 27.86 -48.73 23.12
C THR A 361 28.09 -47.52 22.20
N VAL A 362 28.17 -46.31 22.75
CA VAL A 362 28.32 -45.07 22.00
C VAL A 362 29.73 -44.51 22.23
N SER A 363 30.46 -44.20 21.16
CA SER A 363 31.80 -43.62 21.29
C SER A 363 31.75 -42.21 21.92
N PRO A 364 32.79 -41.78 22.65
CA PRO A 364 32.85 -40.46 23.26
C PRO A 364 32.63 -39.31 22.27
N GLY A 365 33.18 -39.41 21.05
CA GLY A 365 32.97 -38.43 19.99
C GLY A 365 31.51 -38.34 19.53
N MET A 366 30.82 -39.48 19.41
CA MET A 366 29.41 -39.53 19.01
C MET A 366 28.49 -39.02 20.12
N ALA A 367 28.79 -39.32 21.38
CA ALA A 367 28.08 -38.77 22.54
C ALA A 367 28.22 -37.24 22.60
N GLY A 368 29.44 -36.71 22.38
CA GLY A 368 29.71 -35.28 22.30
C GLY A 368 28.98 -34.58 21.14
N LEU A 369 28.95 -35.21 19.96
CA LEU A 369 28.19 -34.73 18.81
C LEU A 369 26.69 -34.64 19.12
N THR A 370 26.13 -35.71 19.68
CA THR A 370 24.69 -35.81 19.99
C THR A 370 24.25 -34.75 21.02
N ILE A 371 25.04 -34.54 22.08
CA ILE A 371 24.78 -33.50 23.09
C ILE A 371 24.88 -32.10 22.47
N THR A 372 25.87 -31.86 21.62
CA THR A 372 26.05 -30.56 20.95
C THR A 372 24.85 -30.23 20.05
N TYR A 373 24.33 -31.21 19.31
CA TYR A 373 23.13 -31.01 18.49
C TYR A 373 21.86 -30.87 19.32
N ALA A 374 21.74 -31.56 20.45
CA ALA A 374 20.62 -31.38 21.39
C ALA A 374 20.59 -29.96 21.98
N LEU A 375 21.75 -29.39 22.32
CA LEU A 375 21.85 -28.00 22.80
C LEU A 375 21.38 -26.99 21.73
N ASN A 376 21.65 -27.26 20.45
CA ASN A 376 21.22 -26.41 19.34
C ASN A 376 19.71 -26.46 19.07
N ILE A 377 19.02 -27.57 19.40
CA ILE A 377 17.56 -27.72 19.19
C ILE A 377 16.80 -26.58 19.85
N THR A 378 17.17 -26.21 21.06
CA THR A 378 16.52 -25.14 21.84
C THR A 378 16.47 -23.82 21.06
N LEU A 379 17.61 -23.38 20.54
CA LEU A 379 17.73 -22.15 19.75
C LEU A 379 17.01 -22.25 18.40
N ILE A 380 17.12 -23.42 17.75
CA ILE A 380 16.51 -23.67 16.45
C ILE A 380 14.98 -23.61 16.54
N LEU A 381 14.40 -24.26 17.54
CA LEU A 381 12.96 -24.39 17.74
C LEU A 381 12.32 -23.04 18.06
N SER A 382 12.93 -22.26 18.96
CA SER A 382 12.50 -20.89 19.28
C SER A 382 12.63 -19.95 18.08
N GLY A 383 13.71 -20.09 17.29
CA GLY A 383 13.87 -19.35 16.03
C GLY A 383 12.82 -19.73 14.98
N PHE A 384 12.50 -21.02 14.85
CA PHE A 384 11.54 -21.53 13.87
C PHE A 384 10.13 -21.01 14.12
N VAL A 385 9.62 -21.08 15.36
CA VAL A 385 8.26 -20.60 15.67
C VAL A 385 8.14 -19.09 15.45
N ARG A 386 9.18 -18.33 15.79
CA ARG A 386 9.22 -16.88 15.53
C ARG A 386 9.24 -16.57 14.04
N GLY A 387 10.07 -17.27 13.25
CA GLY A 387 10.09 -17.15 11.79
C GLY A 387 8.74 -17.51 11.16
N PHE A 388 8.08 -18.55 11.66
CA PHE A 388 6.75 -18.94 11.20
C PHE A 388 5.69 -17.85 11.51
N SER A 389 5.65 -17.35 12.74
CA SER A 389 4.73 -16.26 13.14
C SER A 389 4.96 -14.97 12.34
N ASN A 390 6.21 -14.63 12.05
CA ASN A 390 6.56 -13.47 11.24
C ASN A 390 6.12 -13.66 9.78
N THR A 391 6.39 -14.82 9.20
CA THR A 391 5.95 -15.15 7.84
C THR A 391 4.42 -15.09 7.71
N GLU A 392 3.69 -15.60 8.71
CA GLU A 392 2.23 -15.51 8.77
C GLU A 392 1.71 -14.08 8.94
N THR A 393 2.52 -13.18 9.49
CA THR A 393 2.16 -11.76 9.58
C THR A 393 2.37 -11.06 8.24
N PHE A 394 3.52 -11.29 7.61
CA PHE A 394 3.89 -10.59 6.38
C PHE A 394 3.14 -11.12 5.14
N ILE A 395 2.64 -12.36 5.17
CA ILE A 395 1.76 -12.86 4.09
C ILE A 395 0.46 -12.05 3.96
N VAL A 396 0.02 -11.38 5.04
CA VAL A 396 -1.15 -10.48 5.00
C VAL A 396 -0.87 -9.26 4.12
N SER A 397 0.38 -8.78 4.09
CA SER A 397 0.80 -7.70 3.18
C SER A 397 0.67 -8.15 1.72
N ILE A 398 1.05 -9.39 1.39
CA ILE A 398 0.83 -9.97 0.04
C ILE A 398 -0.67 -10.06 -0.29
N GLU A 399 -1.50 -10.49 0.65
CA GLU A 399 -2.95 -10.59 0.45
C GLU A 399 -3.56 -9.21 0.11
N ARG A 400 -3.17 -8.16 0.83
CA ARG A 400 -3.59 -6.78 0.57
C ARG A 400 -3.13 -6.25 -0.79
N CYS A 401 -1.90 -6.57 -1.20
CA CYS A 401 -1.41 -6.25 -2.54
C CYS A 401 -2.22 -6.97 -3.62
N LEU A 402 -2.56 -8.25 -3.41
CA LEU A 402 -3.38 -9.04 -4.33
C LEU A 402 -4.82 -8.51 -4.47
N GLU A 403 -5.36 -7.84 -3.46
CA GLU A 403 -6.66 -7.15 -3.58
C GLU A 403 -6.62 -6.01 -4.60
N LEU A 404 -5.48 -5.29 -4.72
CA LEU A 404 -5.35 -4.25 -5.76
C LEU A 404 -5.31 -4.85 -7.16
N THR A 405 -4.78 -6.05 -7.33
CA THR A 405 -4.80 -6.76 -8.62
C THR A 405 -6.18 -7.32 -9.00
N GLN A 406 -7.21 -7.02 -8.21
CA GLN A 406 -8.58 -7.48 -8.42
C GLN A 406 -9.58 -6.32 -8.36
N THR A 407 -9.09 -5.08 -8.43
CA THR A 407 -9.97 -3.91 -8.51
C THR A 407 -10.75 -3.93 -9.81
N PRO A 408 -12.00 -3.43 -9.82
CA PRO A 408 -12.76 -3.30 -11.05
C PRO A 408 -11.99 -2.37 -12.01
N GLU A 409 -11.91 -2.78 -13.28
CA GLU A 409 -11.30 -2.00 -14.34
C GLU A 409 -12.37 -1.20 -15.09
N GLU A 410 -11.97 -0.07 -15.66
CA GLU A 410 -12.75 0.71 -16.60
C GLU A 410 -12.91 -0.03 -17.94
N ALA A 411 -13.74 0.49 -18.85
CA ALA A 411 -13.88 -0.07 -20.19
C ALA A 411 -12.54 -0.05 -20.96
N GLU A 412 -12.44 -0.90 -21.98
CA GLU A 412 -11.21 -1.04 -22.77
C GLU A 412 -10.74 0.29 -23.37
N TRP A 413 -9.44 0.56 -23.29
CA TRP A 413 -8.84 1.78 -23.84
C TRP A 413 -8.96 1.86 -25.36
N PHE A 414 -8.84 0.71 -26.03
CA PHE A 414 -8.89 0.59 -27.49
C PHE A 414 -9.89 -0.49 -27.86
N ASN A 415 -10.69 -0.22 -28.89
CA ASN A 415 -11.62 -1.21 -29.44
C ASN A 415 -11.50 -1.23 -30.96
N ASP A 416 -10.75 -2.19 -31.49
CA ASP A 416 -10.48 -2.31 -32.93
C ASP A 416 -11.76 -2.54 -33.76
N ARG A 417 -12.84 -3.03 -33.14
CA ARG A 417 -14.10 -3.32 -33.85
C ARG A 417 -14.95 -2.08 -34.11
N THR A 418 -14.79 -1.06 -33.28
CA THR A 418 -15.64 0.16 -33.26
C THR A 418 -14.79 1.42 -33.31
N LYS A 419 -13.55 1.30 -33.79
CA LYS A 419 -12.63 2.42 -33.91
C LYS A 419 -13.20 3.47 -34.87
N PRO A 420 -13.33 4.73 -34.43
CA PRO A 420 -13.83 5.78 -35.29
C PRO A 420 -12.83 6.11 -36.41
N PRO A 421 -13.28 6.71 -37.52
CA PRO A 421 -12.39 7.16 -38.58
C PRO A 421 -11.28 8.11 -38.07
N PRO A 422 -10.10 8.18 -38.70
CA PRO A 422 -9.00 9.04 -38.26
C PRO A 422 -9.34 10.52 -38.16
N ASP A 423 -10.30 10.97 -38.98
CA ASP A 423 -10.74 12.37 -39.04
C ASP A 423 -11.90 12.67 -38.07
N TRP A 424 -12.35 11.68 -37.29
CA TRP A 424 -13.36 11.89 -36.27
C TRP A 424 -12.75 12.53 -35.01
N PRO A 425 -13.49 13.43 -34.34
CA PRO A 425 -14.75 14.05 -34.76
C PRO A 425 -14.51 15.16 -35.81
N LEU A 426 -15.36 15.21 -36.84
CA LEU A 426 -15.19 16.12 -37.99
C LEU A 426 -15.98 17.43 -37.80
N MET A 427 -17.19 17.31 -37.27
CA MET A 427 -18.16 18.40 -37.13
C MET A 427 -18.37 18.78 -35.66
N GLY A 428 -18.20 17.81 -34.75
CA GLY A 428 -18.31 18.02 -33.31
C GLY A 428 -19.75 18.20 -32.81
N GLY A 429 -20.74 17.63 -33.51
CA GLY A 429 -22.12 17.61 -33.03
C GLY A 429 -22.30 16.59 -31.91
N ILE A 430 -22.94 16.97 -30.80
CA ILE A 430 -23.10 16.12 -29.61
C ILE A 430 -24.59 15.92 -29.34
N MET A 431 -25.01 14.66 -29.19
CA MET A 431 -26.40 14.32 -28.89
C MET A 431 -26.48 13.40 -27.66
N PHE A 432 -27.22 13.86 -26.65
CA PHE A 432 -27.67 13.04 -25.53
C PHE A 432 -29.10 12.58 -25.82
N SER A 433 -29.35 11.27 -25.72
CA SER A 433 -30.66 10.67 -25.96
C SER A 433 -31.14 9.95 -24.71
N ASN A 434 -32.11 10.54 -23.99
CA ASN A 434 -32.65 10.01 -22.73
C ASN A 434 -31.57 9.62 -21.70
N TYR A 435 -30.47 10.38 -21.65
CA TYR A 435 -29.29 10.04 -20.88
C TYR A 435 -29.54 10.16 -19.37
N SER A 436 -29.18 9.11 -18.64
CA SER A 436 -29.22 9.06 -17.18
C SER A 436 -27.94 8.44 -16.63
N THR A 437 -27.42 8.96 -15.52
CA THR A 437 -26.21 8.43 -14.88
C THR A 437 -26.24 8.59 -13.36
N LYS A 438 -25.42 7.81 -12.66
CA LYS A 438 -25.22 7.83 -11.21
C LYS A 438 -23.75 7.54 -10.89
N TYR A 439 -23.25 8.14 -9.82
CA TYR A 439 -21.87 7.95 -9.35
C TYR A 439 -21.62 6.53 -8.80
N ARG A 440 -22.62 5.93 -8.14
CA ARG A 440 -22.52 4.58 -7.55
C ARG A 440 -23.80 3.82 -7.80
N GLN A 441 -23.71 2.49 -7.89
CA GLN A 441 -24.87 1.67 -8.20
C GLN A 441 -25.98 1.79 -7.16
N GLU A 442 -25.63 1.97 -5.88
CA GLU A 442 -26.56 2.07 -4.76
C GLU A 442 -27.17 3.47 -4.56
N LEU A 443 -26.67 4.48 -5.28
CA LEU A 443 -27.16 5.86 -5.19
C LEU A 443 -28.24 6.15 -6.22
N ASP A 444 -29.01 7.20 -5.93
CA ASP A 444 -29.97 7.76 -6.87
C ASP A 444 -29.27 8.36 -8.11
N LEU A 445 -30.00 8.39 -9.22
CA LEU A 445 -29.55 9.05 -10.46
C LEU A 445 -29.26 10.53 -10.23
N VAL A 446 -28.08 10.99 -10.64
CA VAL A 446 -27.69 12.41 -10.60
C VAL A 446 -28.21 13.17 -11.83
N LEU A 447 -28.20 12.53 -13.00
CA LEU A 447 -28.84 13.02 -14.22
C LEU A 447 -29.95 12.05 -14.62
N LYS A 448 -31.09 12.60 -15.04
CA LYS A 448 -32.31 11.82 -15.33
C LYS A 448 -32.89 12.28 -16.66
N ASN A 449 -33.00 11.36 -17.62
CA ASN A 449 -33.66 11.54 -18.91
C ASN A 449 -33.24 12.81 -19.67
N ILE A 450 -31.93 13.08 -19.72
CA ILE A 450 -31.40 14.24 -20.42
C ILE A 450 -31.44 13.99 -21.92
N THR A 451 -32.15 14.84 -22.64
CA THR A 451 -32.12 14.90 -24.11
C THR A 451 -31.62 16.28 -24.51
N LEU A 452 -30.46 16.31 -25.18
CA LEU A 452 -29.74 17.53 -25.55
C LEU A 452 -29.11 17.32 -26.92
N ASP A 453 -29.34 18.26 -27.84
CA ASP A 453 -28.75 18.27 -29.18
C ASP A 453 -27.91 19.54 -29.34
N VAL A 454 -26.59 19.38 -29.44
CA VAL A 454 -25.61 20.45 -29.66
C VAL A 454 -25.15 20.36 -31.09
N LYS A 455 -25.44 21.40 -31.88
CA LYS A 455 -25.14 21.39 -33.31
C LYS A 455 -23.63 21.53 -33.55
N PRO A 456 -23.15 21.06 -34.72
CA PRO A 456 -21.79 21.30 -35.14
C PRO A 456 -21.37 22.77 -35.00
N ARG A 457 -20.19 23.00 -34.42
CA ARG A 457 -19.60 24.34 -34.20
C ARG A 457 -20.45 25.29 -33.35
N GLU A 458 -21.42 24.76 -32.60
CA GLU A 458 -22.22 25.53 -31.66
C GLU A 458 -21.47 25.71 -30.33
N ARG A 459 -21.54 26.93 -29.76
CA ARG A 459 -21.03 27.21 -28.42
C ARG A 459 -22.19 27.16 -27.43
N LEU A 460 -22.24 26.11 -26.61
CA LEU A 460 -23.26 25.94 -25.59
C LEU A 460 -22.73 26.35 -24.21
N ALA A 461 -23.50 27.16 -23.49
CA ALA A 461 -23.24 27.47 -22.08
C ALA A 461 -24.26 26.78 -21.18
N ILE A 462 -23.79 26.00 -20.20
CA ILE A 462 -24.64 25.30 -19.23
C ILE A 462 -24.62 26.06 -17.90
N VAL A 463 -25.76 26.64 -17.52
CA VAL A 463 -25.91 27.42 -16.29
C VAL A 463 -26.87 26.72 -15.32
N GLY A 464 -26.58 26.80 -14.03
CA GLY A 464 -27.42 26.21 -13.00
C GLY A 464 -26.81 26.37 -11.61
N ARG A 465 -27.61 26.17 -10.56
CA ARG A 465 -27.13 26.24 -9.17
C ARG A 465 -26.02 25.23 -8.90
N THR A 466 -25.21 25.46 -7.87
CA THR A 466 -24.24 24.47 -7.38
C THR A 466 -24.98 23.17 -7.04
N GLY A 467 -24.41 22.02 -7.46
CA GLY A 467 -25.04 20.71 -7.29
C GLY A 467 -26.11 20.33 -8.33
N ALA A 468 -26.39 21.17 -9.34
CA ALA A 468 -27.38 20.86 -10.39
C ALA A 468 -26.94 19.79 -11.43
N GLY A 469 -25.82 19.09 -11.21
CA GLY A 469 -25.33 18.05 -12.13
C GLY A 469 -24.51 18.55 -13.34
N LYS A 470 -24.10 19.83 -13.37
CA LYS A 470 -23.30 20.41 -14.47
C LYS A 470 -21.99 19.65 -14.70
N SER A 471 -21.19 19.47 -13.64
CA SER A 471 -19.95 18.70 -13.70
C SER A 471 -20.23 17.23 -14.02
N SER A 472 -21.33 16.67 -13.53
CA SER A 472 -21.73 15.28 -13.82
C SER A 472 -22.03 15.06 -15.31
N LEU A 473 -22.59 16.07 -16.00
CA LEU A 473 -22.82 16.00 -17.45
C LEU A 473 -21.51 15.98 -18.22
N ALA A 474 -20.53 16.80 -17.82
CA ALA A 474 -19.19 16.78 -18.40
C ALA A 474 -18.50 15.43 -18.16
N LEU A 475 -18.54 14.90 -16.93
CA LEU A 475 -17.97 13.58 -16.61
C LEU A 475 -18.62 12.45 -17.42
N GLY A 476 -19.92 12.54 -17.69
CA GLY A 476 -20.64 11.60 -18.56
C GLY A 476 -20.19 11.65 -20.01
N LEU A 477 -19.92 12.84 -20.56
CA LEU A 477 -19.41 13.00 -21.92
C LEU A 477 -18.02 12.34 -22.12
N PHE A 478 -17.15 12.44 -21.11
CA PHE A 478 -15.83 11.80 -21.09
C PHE A 478 -15.88 10.30 -20.71
N ARG A 479 -17.08 9.76 -20.47
CA ARG A 479 -17.32 8.41 -19.93
C ARG A 479 -16.48 8.13 -18.67
N LEU A 480 -16.29 9.12 -17.81
CA LEU A 480 -15.69 8.94 -16.48
C LEU A 480 -16.71 8.38 -15.47
N ILE A 481 -17.99 8.61 -15.76
CA ILE A 481 -19.12 7.95 -15.12
C ILE A 481 -19.97 7.37 -16.24
N GLU A 482 -20.13 6.05 -16.23
CA GLU A 482 -20.86 5.37 -17.29
C GLU A 482 -22.37 5.67 -17.26
N ALA A 483 -22.99 5.57 -18.44
CA ALA A 483 -24.43 5.72 -18.59
C ALA A 483 -25.16 4.60 -17.83
N THR A 484 -26.23 4.95 -17.10
CA THR A 484 -27.17 3.95 -16.57
C THR A 484 -28.26 3.64 -17.59
N ASP A 485 -28.76 4.69 -18.26
CA ASP A 485 -29.77 4.60 -19.32
C ASP A 485 -29.48 5.66 -20.39
N GLY A 486 -29.98 5.42 -21.61
CA GLY A 486 -29.77 6.31 -22.75
C GLY A 486 -28.36 6.25 -23.33
N THR A 487 -28.07 7.13 -24.29
CA THR A 487 -26.79 7.15 -25.01
C THR A 487 -26.28 8.56 -25.26
N VAL A 488 -24.97 8.66 -25.49
CA VAL A 488 -24.29 9.89 -25.94
C VAL A 488 -23.61 9.57 -27.26
N SER A 489 -23.88 10.37 -28.29
CA SER A 489 -23.23 10.22 -29.60
C SER A 489 -22.55 11.50 -30.02
N ILE A 490 -21.38 11.38 -30.66
CA ILE A 490 -20.64 12.49 -31.27
C ILE A 490 -20.53 12.22 -32.77
N ASP A 491 -20.99 13.18 -33.58
CA ASP A 491 -21.12 13.06 -35.05
C ASP A 491 -21.90 11.80 -35.48
N GLY A 492 -22.91 11.43 -34.69
CA GLY A 492 -23.77 10.25 -34.94
C GLY A 492 -23.17 8.90 -34.56
N ILE A 493 -21.94 8.86 -34.03
CA ILE A 493 -21.31 7.63 -33.52
C ILE A 493 -21.54 7.53 -32.01
N ASP A 494 -22.07 6.39 -31.55
CA ASP A 494 -22.32 6.16 -30.13
C ASP A 494 -21.01 5.98 -29.35
N CYS A 495 -20.78 6.89 -28.40
CA CYS A 495 -19.59 6.92 -27.56
C CYS A 495 -19.47 5.69 -26.66
N SER A 496 -20.57 4.99 -26.35
CA SER A 496 -20.55 3.77 -25.52
C SER A 496 -19.75 2.63 -26.18
N THR A 497 -19.67 2.64 -27.51
CA THR A 497 -19.01 1.60 -28.30
C THR A 497 -17.54 1.86 -28.54
N ILE A 498 -17.09 3.12 -28.46
CA ILE A 498 -15.72 3.56 -28.77
C ILE A 498 -14.77 3.23 -27.60
N GLY A 499 -13.51 2.90 -27.90
CA GLY A 499 -12.45 2.76 -26.89
C GLY A 499 -12.15 4.08 -26.16
N LEU A 500 -11.87 4.03 -24.86
CA LEU A 500 -11.78 5.24 -24.05
C LEU A 500 -10.63 6.19 -24.47
N HIS A 501 -9.49 5.67 -24.92
CA HIS A 501 -8.38 6.50 -25.39
C HIS A 501 -8.70 7.17 -26.73
N ASP A 502 -9.38 6.46 -27.64
CA ASP A 502 -9.82 7.03 -28.93
C ASP A 502 -10.84 8.16 -28.70
N LEU A 503 -11.74 8.02 -27.72
CA LEU A 503 -12.69 9.06 -27.34
C LEU A 503 -12.01 10.25 -26.63
N ARG A 504 -11.25 10.00 -25.56
CA ARG A 504 -10.70 11.05 -24.68
C ARG A 504 -9.57 11.85 -25.34
N SER A 505 -8.80 11.25 -26.24
CA SER A 505 -7.75 11.97 -27.00
C SER A 505 -8.30 13.05 -27.93
N ARG A 506 -9.60 13.00 -28.26
CA ARG A 506 -10.29 13.95 -29.14
C ARG A 506 -11.15 14.98 -28.39
N LEU A 507 -11.21 14.89 -27.07
CA LEU A 507 -11.94 15.80 -26.21
C LEU A 507 -10.97 16.53 -25.27
N THR A 508 -11.13 17.84 -25.16
CA THR A 508 -10.30 18.67 -24.27
C THR A 508 -11.15 19.22 -23.13
N VAL A 509 -10.62 19.19 -21.91
CA VAL A 509 -11.26 19.75 -20.72
C VAL A 509 -10.26 20.58 -19.93
N ILE A 510 -10.74 21.69 -19.37
CA ILE A 510 -10.00 22.49 -18.40
C ILE A 510 -10.55 22.12 -17.02
N PRO A 511 -9.73 21.55 -16.11
CA PRO A 511 -10.20 21.16 -14.79
C PRO A 511 -10.52 22.40 -13.93
N GLN A 512 -11.38 22.22 -12.92
CA GLN A 512 -11.71 23.30 -11.98
C GLN A 512 -10.52 23.68 -11.09
N GLU A 513 -9.69 22.69 -10.75
CA GLU A 513 -8.46 22.87 -9.98
C GLU A 513 -7.27 22.55 -10.90
N PRO A 514 -6.39 23.51 -11.19
CA PRO A 514 -5.20 23.25 -12.00
C PRO A 514 -4.20 22.41 -11.20
N VAL A 515 -3.98 21.17 -11.63
CA VAL A 515 -2.95 20.29 -11.05
C VAL A 515 -1.80 20.21 -12.04
N LEU A 516 -0.59 20.48 -11.55
CA LEU A 516 0.66 20.30 -12.28
C LEU A 516 1.41 19.12 -11.70
N PHE A 517 2.02 18.32 -12.58
CA PHE A 517 2.88 17.23 -12.19
C PHE A 517 4.29 17.75 -11.94
N ALA A 518 4.97 17.18 -10.94
CA ALA A 518 6.38 17.45 -10.70
C ALA A 518 7.19 17.04 -11.94
N GLY A 519 7.92 18.00 -12.52
CA GLY A 519 8.64 17.83 -13.78
C GLY A 519 8.84 19.17 -14.47
N SER A 520 9.35 19.12 -15.69
CA SER A 520 9.55 20.34 -16.48
C SER A 520 8.21 20.91 -16.97
N LEU A 521 8.20 22.22 -17.26
CA LEU A 521 7.05 22.85 -17.91
C LEU A 521 6.73 22.19 -19.26
N ARG A 522 7.78 21.81 -20.02
CA ARG A 522 7.61 21.06 -21.27
C ARG A 522 6.87 19.75 -21.02
N HIS A 523 7.25 18.98 -20.01
CA HIS A 523 6.61 17.70 -19.71
C HIS A 523 5.13 17.86 -19.34
N ASN A 524 4.77 18.95 -18.65
CA ASN A 524 3.36 19.25 -18.35
C ASN A 524 2.56 19.67 -19.60
N LEU A 525 3.20 20.30 -20.60
CA LEU A 525 2.57 20.73 -21.85
C LEU A 525 2.48 19.61 -22.90
N ASP A 526 3.51 18.79 -23.02
CA ASP A 526 3.62 17.69 -23.98
C ASP A 526 4.30 16.47 -23.32
N PRO A 527 3.55 15.68 -22.53
CA PRO A 527 4.11 14.53 -21.83
C PRO A 527 4.49 13.37 -22.78
N LEU A 528 4.06 13.42 -24.05
CA LEU A 528 4.31 12.39 -25.06
C LEU A 528 5.44 12.78 -26.04
N ASP A 529 6.03 13.97 -25.89
CA ASP A 529 7.05 14.54 -26.78
C ASP A 529 6.65 14.45 -28.27
N GLN A 530 5.40 14.78 -28.58
CA GLN A 530 4.86 14.74 -29.94
C GLN A 530 5.13 16.02 -30.74
N TRP A 531 5.33 17.15 -30.07
CA TRP A 531 5.36 18.47 -30.68
C TRP A 531 6.73 19.14 -30.55
N SER A 532 7.08 19.93 -31.57
CA SER A 532 8.32 20.69 -31.57
C SER A 532 8.24 21.91 -30.65
N ASP A 533 9.39 22.37 -30.14
CA ASP A 533 9.47 23.57 -29.30
C ASP A 533 8.79 24.77 -29.96
N LYS A 534 8.91 24.91 -31.29
CA LYS A 534 8.32 26.02 -32.04
C LYS A 534 6.79 26.00 -31.99
N GLU A 535 6.18 24.82 -32.05
CA GLU A 535 4.72 24.66 -31.97
C GLU A 535 4.24 24.96 -30.55
N ILE A 536 4.95 24.47 -29.55
CA ILE A 536 4.66 24.75 -28.13
C ILE A 536 4.78 26.26 -27.86
N TRP A 537 5.84 26.92 -28.34
CA TRP A 537 5.99 28.37 -28.23
C TRP A 537 4.86 29.12 -28.93
N SER A 538 4.41 28.65 -30.10
CA SER A 538 3.29 29.25 -30.82
C SER A 538 1.98 29.12 -30.05
N ALA A 539 1.75 27.98 -29.38
CA ALA A 539 0.58 27.76 -28.53
C ALA A 539 0.60 28.68 -27.30
N LEU A 540 1.75 28.81 -26.63
CA LEU A 540 1.93 29.72 -25.49
C LEU A 540 1.75 31.19 -25.90
N ASP A 541 2.25 31.57 -27.07
CA ASP A 541 2.07 32.92 -27.60
C ASP A 541 0.60 33.22 -27.95
N ALA A 542 -0.15 32.24 -28.47
CA ALA A 542 -1.56 32.37 -28.79
C ALA A 542 -2.41 32.60 -27.53
N ASP A 543 -2.17 31.81 -26.48
CA ASP A 543 -2.85 31.95 -25.18
C ASP A 543 -2.58 33.32 -24.55
N SER A 544 -1.37 33.87 -24.77
CA SER A 544 -0.99 35.17 -24.24
C SER A 544 -1.64 36.40 -24.92
N ARG A 545 -2.34 36.21 -26.04
CA ARG A 545 -2.91 37.28 -26.89
C ARG A 545 -4.39 37.59 -26.63
N ASP A 546 -5.12 36.73 -25.92
CA ASP A 546 -6.57 36.86 -25.75
C ASP A 546 -7.01 37.74 -24.56
N ASP A 547 -6.07 38.39 -23.85
CA ASP A 547 -6.40 39.44 -22.88
C ASP A 547 -6.74 40.78 -23.60
N PHE A 548 -8.02 40.88 -24.00
CA PHE A 548 -8.80 42.06 -24.48
C PHE A 548 -8.58 42.59 -25.91
N PRO A 549 -9.64 42.61 -26.78
CA PRO A 549 -9.75 43.63 -27.81
C PRO A 549 -9.97 44.98 -27.12
N ALA A 550 -9.12 45.97 -27.44
CA ALA A 550 -9.31 47.34 -26.98
C ALA A 550 -10.72 47.83 -27.38
N PRO A 551 -11.52 48.39 -26.46
CA PRO A 551 -12.73 49.09 -26.85
C PRO A 551 -12.32 50.33 -27.65
N THR A 552 -12.85 50.46 -28.86
CA THR A 552 -12.85 51.71 -29.62
C THR A 552 -13.58 52.82 -28.89
#